data_AF-D5QCU8-F1
#
_entry.id   AF-D5QCU8-F1
#
_cell.length_a   1.000
_cell.length_b   1.000
_cell.length_c   1.000
_cell.angle_alpha   90.00
_cell.angle_beta   90.00
_cell.angle_gamma   90.00
#
_symmetry.space_group_name_H-M   'P 1'
#
loop_
_entity.id
_entity.type
_entity.pdbx_description
1 polymer ?
#
loop_
_entity_poly.entity_id
_entity_poly.type
_entity_poly.pdbx_seq_one_letter_code
_entity_poly.pdbx_strand_id
1 'polypeptide(L)'
;MADDGMTPRSGPTGFGNILRGMLLLGRGRVAGLAYFGNTRDAVLTALAPRIALWLVGGLLTMLHAPDATSVTRWLFSLCMILLPAVLTHALAQRWQRGGLWYRYIAAAWWTDWLSPFVMLAVALLIALGSPALLETFYGGLIINGVGFAYSLWMTWFIARIGLGLGGGRAMLLLGAVLLSLAVMAEITALLPPHYVPWHDFMALPGATSTAKH
;
A
#
# COMPACT_ATOMS: atom_id res chain seq x y z
N MET A 1 26.51 25.58 34.90
CA MET A 1 25.19 25.38 35.54
C MET A 1 24.26 24.94 34.42
N ALA A 2 23.93 23.63 34.44
CA ALA A 2 23.00 22.86 33.61
C ALA A 2 22.90 23.15 32.08
N ASP A 3 23.52 22.24 31.31
CA ASP A 3 23.09 21.83 29.97
C ASP A 3 21.60 21.46 29.97
N ASP A 4 20.80 22.10 29.13
CA ASP A 4 19.49 21.60 28.70
C ASP A 4 19.48 21.44 27.17
N GLY A 5 20.42 20.62 26.70
CA GLY A 5 20.37 20.01 25.38
C GLY A 5 19.21 19.05 25.33
N MET A 6 18.02 19.55 24.98
CA MET A 6 16.84 18.74 24.71
C MET A 6 17.04 17.93 23.44
N THR A 7 17.90 16.92 23.52
CA THR A 7 17.92 15.80 22.59
C THR A 7 16.56 15.12 22.74
N PRO A 8 15.77 14.98 21.66
CA PRO A 8 14.57 14.16 21.73
C PRO A 8 15.03 12.75 22.08
N ARG A 9 14.72 12.32 23.32
CA ARG A 9 14.93 10.96 23.80
C ARG A 9 14.38 10.01 22.73
N SER A 10 15.29 9.29 22.09
CA SER A 10 15.02 8.08 21.34
C SER A 10 14.47 7.03 22.31
N GLY A 11 13.20 7.20 22.69
CA GLY A 11 12.42 6.18 23.37
C GLY A 11 12.22 4.98 22.45
N PRO A 12 11.99 3.78 23.00
CA PRO A 12 12.08 2.53 22.27
C PRO A 12 11.17 2.55 21.04
N THR A 13 11.65 1.93 19.98
CA THR A 13 11.01 1.61 18.70
C THR A 13 9.71 0.82 18.88
N GLY A 14 8.73 1.41 19.54
CA GLY A 14 7.46 0.80 19.88
C GLY A 14 6.42 1.04 18.80
N PHE A 15 5.60 0.02 18.55
CA PHE A 15 4.48 0.07 17.61
C PHE A 15 3.54 1.27 17.83
N GLY A 16 3.35 1.72 19.08
CA GLY A 16 2.56 2.92 19.38
C GLY A 16 3.10 4.22 18.75
N ASN A 17 4.42 4.37 18.63
CA ASN A 17 5.03 5.51 17.96
C ASN A 17 4.83 5.45 16.44
N ILE A 18 4.88 4.23 15.87
CA ILE A 18 4.59 3.99 14.46
C ILE A 18 3.13 4.37 14.15
N LEU A 19 2.17 3.93 14.97
CA LEU A 19 0.76 4.31 14.83
C LEU A 19 0.55 5.82 14.91
N ARG A 20 1.23 6.49 15.84
CA ARG A 20 1.20 7.95 15.95
C ARG A 20 1.77 8.62 14.70
N GLY A 21 2.88 8.11 14.17
CA GLY A 21 3.47 8.52 12.90
C GLY A 21 2.50 8.35 11.73
N MET A 22 1.82 7.20 11.65
CA MET A 22 0.80 6.89 10.64
C MET A 22 -0.34 7.90 10.70
N LEU A 23 -0.93 8.14 11.89
CA LEU A 23 -2.04 9.08 12.04
C LEU A 23 -1.64 10.52 11.70
N LEU A 24 -0.43 10.94 12.08
CA LEU A 24 0.08 12.27 11.75
C LEU A 24 0.32 12.44 10.24
N LEU A 25 0.97 11.46 9.59
CA LEU A 25 1.15 11.46 8.14
C LEU A 25 -0.19 11.37 7.41
N GLY A 26 -1.12 10.56 7.91
CA GLY A 26 -2.49 10.41 7.43
C GLY A 26 -3.26 11.73 7.37
N ARG A 27 -2.97 12.63 8.31
CA ARG A 27 -3.55 13.98 8.37
C ARG A 27 -2.73 15.05 7.62
N GLY A 28 -1.69 14.65 6.88
CA GLY A 28 -0.82 15.57 6.15
C GLY A 28 0.20 16.31 7.02
N ARG A 29 0.49 15.84 8.23
CA ARG A 29 1.47 16.46 9.13
C ARG A 29 2.86 15.85 8.94
N VAL A 30 3.80 16.67 8.48
CA VAL A 30 5.21 16.28 8.21
C VAL A 30 5.91 15.74 9.45
N ALA A 31 5.53 16.21 10.65
CA ALA A 31 6.05 15.72 11.92
C ALA A 31 5.90 14.20 12.12
N GLY A 32 4.91 13.57 11.45
CA GLY A 32 4.74 12.12 11.48
C GLY A 32 5.95 11.33 10.98
N LEU A 33 6.74 11.91 10.06
CA LEU A 33 7.92 11.25 9.49
C LEU A 33 9.03 11.02 10.53
N ALA A 34 9.11 11.86 11.57
CA ALA A 34 10.11 11.74 12.64
C ALA A 34 9.93 10.48 13.50
N TYR A 35 8.73 9.89 13.50
CA TYR A 35 8.42 8.67 14.25
C TYR A 35 8.88 7.38 13.54
N PHE A 36 9.33 7.48 12.27
CA PHE A 36 9.84 6.34 11.51
C PHE A 36 11.37 6.30 11.56
N GLY A 37 11.93 5.14 11.90
CA GLY A 37 13.38 4.93 11.93
C GLY A 37 13.99 4.97 10.53
N ASN A 38 15.22 5.48 10.42
CA ASN A 38 16.00 5.47 9.19
C ASN A 38 17.01 4.31 9.16
N THR A 39 16.55 3.11 9.53
CA THR A 39 17.38 1.91 9.67
C THR A 39 16.80 0.74 8.88
N ARG A 40 17.62 -0.28 8.61
CA ARG A 40 17.18 -1.52 7.95
C ARG A 40 16.11 -2.24 8.78
N ASP A 41 16.25 -2.24 10.10
CA ASP A 41 15.29 -2.88 11.01
C ASP A 41 13.90 -2.25 10.91
N ALA A 42 13.81 -0.92 10.76
CA ALA A 42 12.53 -0.23 10.57
C ALA A 42 11.84 -0.67 9.26
N VAL A 43 12.61 -0.87 8.20
CA VAL A 43 12.10 -1.38 6.92
C VAL A 43 11.65 -2.83 7.05
N LEU A 44 12.44 -3.69 7.70
CA LEU A 44 12.07 -5.09 7.94
C LEU A 44 10.81 -5.20 8.81
N THR A 45 10.67 -4.34 9.81
CA THR A 45 9.49 -4.30 10.69
C THR A 45 8.24 -3.86 9.92
N ALA A 46 8.38 -2.94 8.96
CA ALA A 46 7.28 -2.53 8.08
C ALA A 46 6.94 -3.59 7.01
N LEU A 47 7.94 -4.36 6.58
CA LEU A 47 7.80 -5.44 5.60
C LEU A 47 7.19 -6.71 6.20
N ALA A 48 7.51 -7.01 7.46
CA ALA A 48 7.13 -8.27 8.11
C ALA A 48 5.62 -8.57 8.03
N PRO A 49 4.69 -7.63 8.30
CA PRO A 49 3.27 -7.89 8.15
C PRO A 49 2.86 -8.23 6.72
N ARG A 50 3.45 -7.57 5.72
CA ARG A 50 3.15 -7.81 4.30
C ARG A 50 3.62 -9.19 3.86
N ILE A 51 4.83 -9.58 4.25
CA ILE A 51 5.37 -10.90 3.94
C ILE A 51 4.59 -11.99 4.67
N ALA A 52 4.22 -11.77 5.94
CA ALA A 52 3.39 -12.71 6.68
C ALA A 52 2.04 -12.94 5.99
N LEU A 53 1.36 -11.86 5.57
CA LEU A 53 0.10 -11.97 4.82
C LEU A 53 0.27 -12.61 3.44
N TRP A 54 1.36 -12.31 2.73
CA TRP A 54 1.66 -12.94 1.44
C TRP A 54 1.96 -14.44 1.58
N LEU A 55 2.70 -14.84 2.62
CA LEU A 55 2.97 -16.25 2.93
C LEU A 55 1.69 -16.99 3.29
N VAL A 56 0.90 -16.45 4.23
CA VAL A 56 -0.34 -17.09 4.68
C VAL A 56 -1.38 -17.11 3.55
N GLY A 57 -1.56 -16.01 2.83
CA GLY A 57 -2.50 -15.92 1.71
C GLY A 57 -2.13 -16.83 0.54
N GLY A 58 -0.83 -16.93 0.22
CA GLY A 58 -0.31 -17.84 -0.80
C GLY A 58 -0.45 -19.31 -0.41
N LEU A 59 -0.16 -19.64 0.85
CA LEU A 59 -0.32 -21.00 1.37
C LEU A 59 -1.79 -21.42 1.37
N LEU A 60 -2.70 -20.54 1.80
CA LEU A 60 -4.13 -20.82 1.81
C LEU A 60 -4.69 -21.02 0.40
N THR A 61 -4.27 -20.21 -0.58
CA THR A 61 -4.68 -20.37 -1.98
C THR A 61 -4.15 -21.68 -2.58
N MET A 62 -2.90 -22.07 -2.28
CA MET A 62 -2.37 -23.38 -2.66
C MET A 62 -3.12 -24.56 -2.04
N LEU A 63 -3.56 -24.43 -0.78
CA LEU A 63 -4.28 -25.49 -0.07
C LEU A 63 -5.73 -25.64 -0.54
N HIS A 64 -6.41 -24.56 -0.93
CA HIS A 64 -7.82 -24.58 -1.31
C HIS A 64 -8.05 -24.78 -2.82
N ALA A 65 -7.10 -24.36 -3.68
CA ALA A 65 -7.20 -24.51 -5.13
C ALA A 65 -5.79 -24.67 -5.73
N PRO A 66 -5.26 -25.91 -5.78
CA PRO A 66 -3.94 -26.19 -6.37
C PRO A 66 -4.01 -26.12 -7.90
N ASP A 67 -4.03 -24.89 -8.43
CA ASP A 67 -3.84 -24.64 -9.86
C ASP A 67 -2.35 -24.67 -10.22
N ALA A 68 -2.03 -25.22 -11.39
CA ALA A 68 -0.66 -25.24 -11.94
C ALA A 68 -0.04 -23.83 -12.10
N THR A 69 -0.84 -22.77 -11.98
CA THR A 69 -0.42 -21.37 -12.06
C THR A 69 -0.37 -20.64 -10.72
N SER A 70 -0.77 -21.30 -9.62
CA SER A 70 -0.73 -20.72 -8.26
C SER A 70 0.69 -20.33 -7.83
N VAL A 71 1.71 -21.11 -8.20
CA VAL A 71 3.13 -20.78 -7.94
C VAL A 71 3.52 -19.49 -8.68
N THR A 72 3.17 -19.37 -9.96
CA THR A 72 3.46 -18.17 -10.77
C THR A 72 2.73 -16.95 -10.22
N ARG A 73 1.45 -17.08 -9.83
CA ARG A 73 0.67 -16.01 -9.19
C ARG A 73 1.30 -15.58 -7.86
N TRP A 74 1.81 -16.53 -7.09
CA TRP A 74 2.47 -16.26 -5.82
C TRP A 74 3.78 -15.48 -5.99
N LEU A 75 4.66 -15.93 -6.89
CA LEU A 75 5.88 -15.19 -7.26
C LEU A 75 5.57 -13.81 -7.84
N PHE A 76 4.54 -13.72 -8.68
CA PHE A 76 4.14 -12.45 -9.28
C PHE A 76 3.66 -11.44 -8.23
N SER A 77 2.90 -11.89 -7.22
CA SER A 77 2.50 -11.06 -6.09
C SER A 77 3.71 -10.53 -5.30
N LEU A 78 4.73 -11.37 -5.10
CA LEU A 78 5.98 -10.95 -4.46
C LEU A 78 6.70 -9.88 -5.29
N CYS A 79 6.76 -10.08 -6.61
CA CYS A 79 7.30 -9.08 -7.54
C CYS A 79 6.53 -7.75 -7.43
N MET A 80 5.20 -7.77 -7.37
CA MET A 80 4.41 -6.54 -7.19
C MET A 80 4.65 -5.83 -5.85
N ILE A 81 4.94 -6.57 -4.77
CA ILE A 81 5.28 -5.96 -3.47
C ILE A 81 6.68 -5.30 -3.53
N LEU A 82 7.63 -5.95 -4.21
CA LEU A 82 9.01 -5.50 -4.29
C LEU A 82 9.23 -4.39 -5.35
N LEU A 83 8.46 -4.37 -6.44
CA LEU A 83 8.62 -3.45 -7.56
C LEU A 83 8.64 -1.97 -7.13
N PRO A 84 7.67 -1.47 -6.32
CA PRO A 84 7.69 -0.09 -5.86
C PRO A 84 8.91 0.21 -4.97
N ALA A 85 9.36 -0.75 -4.17
CA ALA A 85 10.51 -0.58 -3.30
C ALA A 85 11.81 -0.47 -4.11
N VAL A 86 12.00 -1.33 -5.11
CA VAL A 86 13.18 -1.29 -5.99
C VAL A 86 13.19 -0.02 -6.84
N LEU A 87 12.05 0.36 -7.42
CA LEU A 87 11.95 1.58 -8.24
C LEU A 87 12.21 2.84 -7.42
N THR A 88 11.59 2.95 -6.24
CA THR A 88 11.81 4.10 -5.35
C THR A 88 13.26 4.15 -4.85
N HIS A 89 13.89 2.99 -4.62
CA HIS A 89 15.31 2.93 -4.26
C HIS A 89 16.19 3.41 -5.40
N ALA A 90 15.99 2.90 -6.62
CA ALA A 90 16.77 3.29 -7.80
C ALA A 90 16.63 4.79 -8.11
N LEU A 91 15.41 5.34 -8.02
CA LEU A 91 15.17 6.78 -8.17
C LEU A 91 15.81 7.60 -7.04
N ALA A 92 15.71 7.15 -5.80
CA ALA A 92 16.33 7.82 -4.66
C ALA A 92 17.87 7.83 -4.78
N GLN A 93 18.48 6.76 -5.26
CA GLN A 93 19.92 6.69 -5.57
C GLN A 93 20.29 7.66 -6.69
N ARG A 94 19.51 7.67 -7.78
CA ARG A 94 19.72 8.59 -8.91
C ARG A 94 19.63 10.06 -8.50
N TRP A 95 18.85 10.38 -7.46
CA TRP A 95 18.73 11.72 -6.91
C TRP A 95 19.65 12.00 -5.70
N GLN A 96 20.60 11.11 -5.39
CA GLN A 96 21.52 11.25 -4.24
C GLN A 96 20.79 11.38 -2.88
N ARG A 97 19.58 10.82 -2.78
CA ARG A 97 18.71 10.83 -1.58
C ARG A 97 18.54 9.44 -0.97
N GLY A 98 19.40 8.48 -1.34
CA GLY A 98 19.37 7.10 -0.84
C GLY A 98 19.42 7.00 0.70
N GLY A 99 20.10 7.94 1.36
CA GLY A 99 20.16 8.01 2.83
C GLY A 99 18.82 8.29 3.51
N LEU A 100 17.81 8.83 2.80
CA LEU A 100 16.46 9.07 3.33
C LEU A 100 15.47 7.97 2.94
N TRP A 101 15.89 7.03 2.09
CA TRP A 101 15.02 6.02 1.51
C TRP A 101 14.46 5.07 2.57
N TYR A 102 15.28 4.66 3.56
CA TYR A 102 14.82 3.74 4.61
C TYR A 102 13.64 4.31 5.41
N ARG A 103 13.73 5.59 5.81
CA ARG A 103 12.63 6.27 6.48
C ARG A 103 11.41 6.46 5.58
N TYR A 104 11.63 6.80 4.31
CA TYR A 104 10.57 6.95 3.32
C TYR A 104 9.79 5.65 3.12
N ILE A 105 10.48 4.53 2.86
CA ILE A 105 9.83 3.26 2.52
C ILE A 105 9.10 2.67 3.74
N ALA A 106 9.70 2.79 4.92
CA ALA A 106 9.05 2.39 6.17
C ALA A 106 7.77 3.21 6.40
N ALA A 107 7.83 4.53 6.26
CA ALA A 107 6.67 5.40 6.40
C ALA A 107 5.59 5.05 5.36
N ALA A 108 5.97 4.94 4.08
CA ALA A 108 5.05 4.63 2.99
C ALA A 108 4.31 3.31 3.24
N TRP A 109 5.03 2.24 3.61
CA TRP A 109 4.42 0.93 3.86
C TRP A 109 3.50 0.91 5.06
N TRP A 110 3.85 1.62 6.14
CA TRP A 110 2.99 1.75 7.30
C TRP A 110 1.74 2.57 6.99
N THR A 111 1.87 3.71 6.31
CA THR A 111 0.71 4.55 5.96
C THR A 111 -0.21 3.94 4.92
N ASP A 112 0.28 3.02 4.10
CA ASP A 112 -0.54 2.31 3.11
C ASP A 112 -1.69 1.55 3.78
N TRP A 113 -1.47 1.05 5.00
CA TRP A 113 -2.50 0.44 5.84
C TRP A 113 -3.66 1.39 6.17
N LEU A 114 -3.46 2.71 6.09
CA LEU A 114 -4.54 3.67 6.34
C LEU A 114 -5.59 3.65 5.23
N SER A 115 -5.21 3.34 3.99
CA SER A 115 -6.15 3.34 2.86
C SER A 115 -7.37 2.42 3.09
N PRO A 116 -7.22 1.14 3.46
CA PRO A 116 -8.37 0.28 3.77
C PRO A 116 -9.18 0.77 4.98
N PHE A 117 -8.56 1.41 5.98
CA PHE A 117 -9.30 2.03 7.09
C PHE A 117 -10.13 3.23 6.64
N VAL A 118 -9.61 4.06 5.73
CA VAL A 118 -10.38 5.17 5.13
C VAL A 118 -11.54 4.64 4.31
N MET A 119 -11.30 3.62 3.47
CA MET A 119 -12.36 2.97 2.69
C MET A 119 -13.45 2.39 3.60
N LEU A 120 -13.06 1.71 4.68
CA LEU A 120 -13.99 1.17 5.67
C LEU A 120 -14.78 2.27 6.38
N ALA A 121 -14.14 3.38 6.74
CA ALA A 121 -14.81 4.53 7.35
C ALA A 121 -15.84 5.15 6.40
N VAL A 122 -15.49 5.30 5.12
CA VAL A 122 -16.42 5.77 4.08
C VAL A 122 -17.58 4.79 3.90
N ALA A 123 -17.29 3.49 3.83
CA ALA A 123 -18.31 2.46 3.74
C ALA A 123 -19.26 2.50 4.95
N LEU A 124 -18.73 2.69 6.17
CA LEU A 124 -19.54 2.83 7.38
C LEU A 124 -20.42 4.08 7.35
N LEU A 125 -19.90 5.22 6.89
CA LEU A 125 -20.70 6.44 6.74
C LEU A 125 -21.84 6.25 5.72
N ILE A 126 -21.57 5.56 4.62
CA ILE A 126 -22.59 5.19 3.64
C ILE A 126 -23.62 4.23 4.27
N ALA A 127 -23.17 3.22 5.02
CA ALA A 127 -24.04 2.27 5.70
C ALA A 127 -25.03 2.96 6.66
N LEU A 128 -24.54 3.97 7.40
CA LEU A 128 -25.33 4.73 8.36
C LEU A 128 -26.31 5.70 7.70
N GLY A 129 -25.93 6.33 6.59
CA GLY A 129 -26.78 7.28 5.87
C GLY A 129 -27.80 6.61 4.94
N SER A 130 -27.35 5.59 4.20
CA SER A 130 -28.14 4.88 3.19
C SER A 130 -27.52 3.51 2.89
N PRO A 131 -27.92 2.44 3.61
CA PRO A 131 -27.32 1.12 3.42
C PRO A 131 -27.55 0.57 2.00
N ALA A 132 -28.66 0.93 1.35
CA ALA A 132 -28.94 0.56 -0.04
C ALA A 132 -27.90 1.12 -1.05
N LEU A 133 -27.17 2.16 -0.68
CA LEU A 133 -26.14 2.74 -1.55
C LEU A 133 -24.88 1.87 -1.62
N LEU A 134 -24.64 0.99 -0.62
CA LEU A 134 -23.48 0.10 -0.60
C LEU A 134 -23.54 -0.97 -1.71
N GLU A 135 -24.74 -1.43 -2.05
CA GLU A 135 -24.94 -2.47 -3.06
C GLU A 135 -25.01 -1.89 -4.49
N THR A 136 -25.05 -0.57 -4.62
CA THR A 136 -25.09 0.08 -5.93
C THR A 136 -23.70 0.34 -6.48
N PHE A 137 -23.59 0.36 -7.81
CA PHE A 137 -22.38 0.76 -8.53
C PHE A 137 -21.81 2.10 -8.01
N TYR A 138 -22.68 3.07 -7.69
CA TYR A 138 -22.28 4.37 -7.17
C TYR A 138 -21.61 4.29 -5.79
N GLY A 139 -22.07 3.45 -4.87
CA GLY A 139 -21.41 3.26 -3.57
C GLY A 139 -20.02 2.64 -3.73
N GLY A 140 -19.92 1.62 -4.58
CA GLY A 140 -18.63 1.03 -4.96
C GLY A 140 -17.68 2.07 -5.57
N LEU A 141 -18.18 2.90 -6.50
CA LEU A 141 -17.40 3.96 -7.14
C LEU A 141 -16.92 5.01 -6.14
N ILE A 142 -17.76 5.42 -5.19
CA ILE A 142 -17.40 6.40 -4.15
C ILE A 142 -16.32 5.82 -3.22
N ILE A 143 -16.51 4.61 -2.71
CA ILE A 143 -15.55 3.97 -1.79
C ILE A 143 -14.19 3.79 -2.47
N ASN A 144 -14.17 3.23 -3.69
CA ASN A 144 -12.94 3.02 -4.44
C ASN A 144 -12.31 4.34 -4.91
N GLY A 145 -13.12 5.30 -5.34
CA GLY A 145 -12.64 6.62 -5.79
C GLY A 145 -11.98 7.40 -4.67
N VAL A 146 -12.60 7.44 -3.48
CA VAL A 146 -12.03 8.09 -2.29
C VAL A 146 -10.78 7.36 -1.82
N GLY A 147 -10.80 6.02 -1.76
CA GLY A 147 -9.64 5.21 -1.41
C GLY A 147 -8.46 5.44 -2.36
N PHE A 148 -8.72 5.43 -3.67
CA PHE A 148 -7.71 5.68 -4.70
C PHE A 148 -7.15 7.10 -4.61
N ALA A 149 -8.00 8.12 -4.52
CA ALA A 149 -7.56 9.52 -4.39
C ALA A 149 -6.71 9.73 -3.12
N TYR A 150 -7.11 9.12 -2.00
CA TYR A 150 -6.36 9.18 -0.75
C TYR A 150 -5.01 8.48 -0.88
N SER A 151 -4.95 7.27 -1.45
CA SER A 151 -3.69 6.57 -1.72
C SER A 151 -2.77 7.40 -2.60
N LEU A 152 -3.29 7.98 -3.69
CA LEU A 152 -2.53 8.80 -4.63
C LEU A 152 -1.90 10.02 -3.92
N TRP A 153 -2.73 10.73 -3.15
CA TRP A 153 -2.30 11.86 -2.34
C TRP A 153 -1.24 11.46 -1.31
N MET A 154 -1.44 10.34 -0.62
CA MET A 154 -0.52 9.83 0.41
C MET A 154 0.84 9.49 -0.19
N THR A 155 0.86 8.72 -1.27
CA THR A 155 2.11 8.33 -1.94
C THR A 155 2.86 9.56 -2.43
N TRP A 156 2.16 10.53 -3.03
CA TRP A 156 2.79 11.79 -3.45
C TRP A 156 3.33 12.61 -2.27
N PHE A 157 2.53 12.77 -1.21
CA PHE A 157 2.91 13.53 -0.02
C PHE A 157 4.13 12.93 0.67
N ILE A 158 4.14 11.61 0.87
CA ILE A 158 5.25 10.89 1.51
C ILE A 158 6.50 10.89 0.63
N ALA A 159 6.36 10.76 -0.70
CA ALA A 159 7.50 10.88 -1.60
C ALA A 159 8.13 12.28 -1.52
N ARG A 160 7.29 13.33 -1.46
CA ARG A 160 7.75 14.72 -1.35
C ARG A 160 8.51 14.98 -0.06
N ILE A 161 7.93 14.65 1.08
CA ILE A 161 8.51 14.94 2.40
C ILE A 161 9.58 13.92 2.83
N GLY A 162 9.40 12.65 2.45
CA GLY A 162 10.24 11.53 2.84
C GLY A 162 11.61 11.58 2.18
N LEU A 163 11.63 11.83 0.86
CA LEU A 163 12.85 11.94 0.07
C LEU A 163 13.32 13.40 -0.10
N GLY A 164 12.54 14.38 0.39
CA GLY A 164 12.86 15.81 0.25
C GLY A 164 12.81 16.27 -1.22
N LEU A 165 11.89 15.73 -2.00
CA LEU A 165 11.76 15.99 -3.43
C LEU A 165 10.88 17.22 -3.70
N GLY A 166 11.17 17.95 -4.79
CA GLY A 166 10.24 18.94 -5.33
C GLY A 166 8.95 18.29 -5.84
N GLY A 167 7.84 19.02 -5.85
CA GLY A 167 6.50 18.47 -6.17
C GLY A 167 6.43 17.74 -7.52
N GLY A 168 7.14 18.23 -8.54
CA GLY A 168 7.22 17.57 -9.85
C GLY A 168 8.00 16.25 -9.84
N ARG A 169 9.09 16.14 -9.07
CA ARG A 169 9.86 14.88 -8.95
C ARG A 169 9.08 13.82 -8.16
N ALA A 170 8.32 14.23 -7.15
CA ALA A 170 7.40 13.34 -6.45
C ALA A 170 6.27 12.85 -7.38
N MET A 171 5.76 13.71 -8.26
CA MET A 171 4.76 13.33 -9.28
C MET A 171 5.35 12.33 -10.30
N LEU A 172 6.59 12.55 -10.74
CA LEU A 172 7.29 11.60 -11.63
C LEU A 172 7.51 10.24 -10.95
N LEU A 173 7.88 10.22 -9.68
CA LEU A 173 8.04 9.00 -8.90
C LEU A 173 6.71 8.25 -8.79
N LEU A 174 5.63 8.97 -8.43
CA LEU A 174 4.28 8.43 -8.39
C LEU A 174 3.86 7.86 -9.74
N GLY A 175 4.04 8.63 -10.82
CA GLY A 175 3.73 8.22 -12.18
C GLY A 175 4.53 6.99 -12.61
N ALA A 176 5.81 6.91 -12.27
CA ALA A 176 6.65 5.75 -12.57
C ALA A 176 6.19 4.50 -11.80
N VAL A 177 5.82 4.64 -10.53
CA VAL A 177 5.28 3.52 -9.74
C VAL A 177 3.94 3.06 -10.32
N LEU A 178 3.02 3.98 -10.59
CA LEU A 178 1.71 3.65 -11.18
C LEU A 178 1.86 3.01 -12.56
N LEU A 179 2.70 3.58 -13.42
CA LEU A 179 2.96 3.04 -14.75
C LEU A 179 3.56 1.64 -14.65
N SER A 180 4.52 1.43 -13.74
CA SER A 180 5.12 0.11 -13.54
C SER A 180 4.12 -0.92 -13.04
N LEU A 181 3.21 -0.52 -12.14
CA LEU A 181 2.14 -1.38 -11.64
C LEU A 181 1.10 -1.66 -12.72
N ALA A 182 0.75 -0.67 -13.54
CA ALA A 182 -0.16 -0.83 -14.68
C ALA A 182 0.43 -1.76 -15.74
N VAL A 183 1.69 -1.55 -16.14
CA VAL A 183 2.41 -2.44 -17.08
C VAL A 183 2.47 -3.85 -16.52
N MET A 184 2.78 -4.00 -15.23
CA MET A 184 2.78 -5.30 -14.57
C MET A 184 1.38 -5.93 -14.58
N ALA A 185 0.32 -5.18 -14.27
CA ALA A 185 -1.06 -5.64 -14.33
C ALA A 185 -1.49 -6.09 -15.74
N GLU A 186 -1.11 -5.35 -16.78
CA GLU A 186 -1.34 -5.72 -18.19
C GLU A 186 -0.56 -6.98 -18.58
N ILE A 187 0.68 -7.13 -18.11
CA ILE A 187 1.47 -8.35 -18.32
C ILE A 187 0.78 -9.57 -17.68
N THR A 188 0.16 -9.42 -16.51
CA THR A 188 -0.68 -10.51 -15.94
C THR A 188 -1.93 -10.79 -16.74
N ALA A 189 -2.56 -9.79 -17.33
CA ALA A 189 -3.72 -10.01 -18.20
C ALA A 189 -3.35 -10.79 -19.47
N LEU A 190 -2.08 -10.67 -19.91
CA LEU A 190 -1.52 -11.39 -21.06
C LEU A 190 -0.98 -12.80 -20.70
N LEU A 191 -0.74 -13.11 -19.43
CA LEU A 191 -0.28 -14.44 -19.01
C LEU A 191 -1.46 -15.42 -18.83
N PRO A 192 -1.49 -16.58 -19.51
CA PRO A 192 -2.51 -17.61 -19.30
C PRO A 192 -2.40 -18.23 -17.89
N PRO A 193 -3.52 -18.49 -17.19
CA PRO A 193 -4.91 -18.32 -17.60
C PRO A 193 -5.39 -16.92 -17.20
N HIS A 194 -6.05 -16.25 -18.14
CA HIS A 194 -6.65 -14.91 -18.07
C HIS A 194 -7.13 -14.54 -16.66
N TYR A 195 -6.23 -13.97 -15.86
CA TYR A 195 -6.59 -13.45 -14.56
C TYR A 195 -7.16 -12.05 -14.81
N VAL A 196 -8.49 -11.99 -14.93
CA VAL A 196 -9.27 -10.75 -14.92
C VAL A 196 -9.68 -10.51 -13.48
N PRO A 197 -8.98 -9.64 -12.71
CA PRO A 197 -9.26 -9.43 -11.29
C PRO A 197 -10.71 -8.96 -11.06
N TRP A 198 -11.28 -8.30 -12.07
CA TRP A 198 -12.66 -7.81 -12.08
C TRP A 198 -13.72 -8.90 -12.18
N HIS A 199 -13.41 -10.04 -12.81
CA HIS A 199 -14.37 -11.13 -12.99
C HIS A 199 -14.56 -11.92 -11.69
N ASP A 200 -13.47 -12.19 -10.95
CA ASP A 200 -13.52 -12.87 -9.65
C ASP A 200 -14.16 -11.98 -8.57
N PHE A 201 -13.98 -10.66 -8.65
CA PHE A 201 -14.66 -9.72 -7.74
C PHE A 201 -16.18 -9.63 -7.98
N MET A 202 -16.65 -9.85 -9.21
CA MET A 202 -18.09 -9.91 -9.54
C MET A 202 -18.69 -11.30 -9.36
N ALA A 203 -17.86 -12.36 -9.31
CA ALA A 203 -18.27 -13.72 -8.98
C ALA A 203 -18.43 -13.87 -7.46
N LEU A 204 -19.46 -13.24 -6.90
CA LEU A 204 -19.94 -13.56 -5.55
C LEU A 204 -20.25 -15.08 -5.46
N PRO A 205 -19.89 -15.76 -4.34
CA PRO A 205 -20.34 -17.12 -4.07
C PRO A 205 -21.86 -17.10 -3.87
N GLY A 206 -22.60 -17.33 -4.96
CA GLY A 206 -24.06 -17.29 -4.99
C GLY A 206 -24.65 -17.25 -6.41
N ALA A 207 -23.89 -16.82 -7.42
CA ALA A 207 -24.34 -16.88 -8.81
C ALA A 207 -23.95 -18.21 -9.47
N THR A 208 -24.50 -19.32 -8.97
CA THR A 208 -24.59 -20.56 -9.76
C THR A 208 -25.45 -20.28 -10.98
N SER A 209 -24.83 -20.01 -12.14
CA SER A 209 -25.51 -20.18 -13.41
C SER A 209 -25.53 -21.68 -13.71
N THR A 210 -26.61 -22.33 -13.32
CA THR A 210 -27.09 -23.54 -13.98
C THR A 210 -27.24 -23.25 -15.47
N ALA A 211 -26.25 -23.59 -16.27
CA ALA A 211 -26.40 -23.67 -17.72
C ALA A 211 -26.05 -25.08 -18.16
N LYS A 212 -27.11 -25.88 -18.28
CA LYS A 212 -27.13 -27.07 -19.13
C LYS A 212 -26.69 -26.66 -20.53
N HIS A 213 -25.76 -27.41 -21.11
CA HIS A 213 -26.01 -28.20 -22.31
C HIS A 213 -24.91 -29.26 -22.47
#